data_AF-A0A1Y6BPF4-F1
#
_entry.id   AF-A0A1Y6BPF4-F1
#
_cell.length_a   1.000
_cell.length_b   1.000
_cell.length_c   1.000
_cell.angle_alpha   90.00
_cell.angle_beta   90.00
_cell.angle_gamma   90.00
#
_symmetry.space_group_name_H-M   'P 1'
#
loop_
_entity.id
_entity.type
_entity.pdbx_description
1 polymer ?
#
loop_
_entity_poly.entity_id
_entity_poly.type
_entity_poly.pdbx_seq_one_letter_code
_entity_poly.pdbx_strand_id
1 'polypeptide(L)'
;MKPVYLLTIWCSLLTTLSVGQDVNFGTEDRKSLLRQVSLENPNSDASPIFAYEGLSVKDTWLQSLLTSTLTKETGDFSLVKLVRTLYFAQSHSQQVISAQMEDRLLQQLADLHYWQEYDEGLYCYWSENHLIMWMSSAYLMRQLKGWQMDPALDDRLHHYLDLKIKYGFYEFFSTTYLPYTLSGLLNLVDFAEDEAIRMKAEKAASILMKTWLMVVNDQGSFFPAAGRNYLSKYKGTSYHPLTYALTGLGRQPTGPSHITGFLATTSMSLEEAASTWRNELDVSYSFGHSMSDSSIHKGLNRQDRTFFQWSAGGYFHPSVANDTTYTVDFYNLEKSKHFSVFKNIPNFPDSWANGFAKIGASFSRGSAISEATIDIFKNQGVVLTSIDNYYGGYAGYQQRPWAATVDDISVWTQAGEISSQWNKYSSLMQNTHLPSITQKGHVALITYNPNKEIKVADGIKQIDTDVALHWPAERFDETTSHGLWVIGRKGSSYIAVLRDADTVKDGILYSGADRGRQMWAVVVGNEKMHQSFSRFQEVVKAATYKEEYIWSFYEWNFVYKTNIDIDGVTISKRW
;
A
#
# COMPACT_ATOMS: atom_id res chain seq x y z
N MET A 1 34.86 -14.27 60.13
CA MET A 1 35.52 -14.31 58.81
C MET A 1 34.43 -14.40 57.76
N LYS A 2 34.27 -13.36 56.94
CA LYS A 2 33.26 -13.26 55.86
C LYS A 2 33.94 -13.64 54.53
N PRO A 3 33.29 -14.40 53.63
CA PRO A 3 33.78 -14.52 52.26
C PRO A 3 33.34 -13.30 51.43
N VAL A 4 34.29 -12.75 50.70
CA VAL A 4 34.15 -11.63 49.77
C VAL A 4 33.64 -12.19 48.44
N TYR A 5 32.48 -11.73 47.98
CA TYR A 5 32.01 -11.94 46.61
C TYR A 5 32.53 -10.80 45.74
N LEU A 6 33.43 -11.11 44.81
CA LEU A 6 33.92 -10.21 43.77
C LEU A 6 32.84 -10.09 42.68
N LEU A 7 32.15 -8.95 42.65
CA LEU A 7 31.27 -8.55 41.56
C LEU A 7 32.14 -7.97 40.44
N THR A 8 32.31 -8.71 39.34
CA THR A 8 32.98 -8.21 38.13
C THR A 8 31.94 -7.51 37.26
N ILE A 9 31.93 -6.18 37.26
CA ILE A 9 31.12 -5.37 36.37
C ILE A 9 31.85 -5.30 35.01
N TRP A 10 31.31 -6.01 34.02
CA TRP A 10 31.67 -5.81 32.62
C TRP A 10 30.91 -4.59 32.10
N CYS A 11 31.58 -3.43 32.02
CA CYS A 11 31.12 -2.30 31.23
C CYS A 11 31.42 -2.58 29.75
N SER A 12 30.45 -3.10 29.02
CA SER A 12 30.45 -3.00 27.55
C SER A 12 30.03 -1.58 27.17
N LEU A 13 31.01 -0.76 26.79
CA LEU A 13 30.77 0.42 25.95
C LEU A 13 30.26 -0.08 24.59
N LEU A 14 28.95 -0.10 24.42
CA LEU A 14 28.32 -0.08 23.10
C LEU A 14 28.31 1.38 22.65
N THR A 15 29.38 1.80 21.98
CA THR A 15 29.33 2.99 21.13
C THR A 15 28.36 2.71 19.99
N THR A 16 27.14 3.22 20.11
CA THR A 16 26.25 3.39 18.96
C THR A 16 26.90 4.39 18.01
N LEU A 17 27.69 3.89 17.06
CA LEU A 17 28.02 4.64 15.86
C LEU A 17 26.69 4.97 15.19
N SER A 18 26.26 6.22 15.31
CA SER A 18 25.28 6.79 14.39
C SER A 18 25.90 6.72 13.00
N VAL A 19 25.52 5.72 12.21
CA VAL A 19 25.83 5.68 10.79
C VAL A 19 25.23 6.97 10.21
N GLY A 20 26.09 7.91 9.80
CA GLY A 20 25.64 9.10 9.10
C GLY A 20 24.82 8.66 7.89
N GLN A 21 23.74 9.37 7.58
CA GLN A 21 22.93 9.06 6.41
C GLN A 21 23.84 9.03 5.15
N ASP A 22 23.80 7.93 4.40
CA ASP A 22 24.59 7.65 3.19
C ASP A 22 24.13 8.46 1.97
N VAL A 23 23.65 9.69 2.18
CA VAL A 23 23.12 10.59 1.12
C VAL A 23 24.20 10.94 0.09
N ASN A 24 25.48 10.77 0.43
CA ASN A 24 26.62 11.08 -0.44
C ASN A 24 26.95 10.01 -1.49
N PHE A 25 26.33 8.82 -1.43
CA PHE A 25 26.50 7.78 -2.45
C PHE A 25 25.53 8.00 -3.62
N GLY A 26 25.91 7.64 -4.85
CA GLY A 26 24.98 7.61 -5.97
C GLY A 26 24.00 6.42 -5.89
N THR A 27 22.97 6.38 -6.72
CA THR A 27 22.08 5.20 -6.75
C THR A 27 22.81 3.90 -7.12
N GLU A 28 23.82 3.96 -8.01
CA GLU A 28 24.63 2.78 -8.39
C GLU A 28 25.51 2.26 -7.25
N ASP A 29 26.07 3.16 -6.43
CA ASP A 29 26.81 2.77 -5.23
C ASP A 29 25.87 2.06 -4.25
N ARG A 30 24.65 2.57 -4.07
CA ARG A 30 23.64 1.94 -3.22
C ARG A 30 23.17 0.60 -3.76
N LYS A 31 23.02 0.43 -5.08
CA LYS A 31 22.76 -0.89 -5.69
C LYS A 31 23.86 -1.88 -5.35
N SER A 32 25.12 -1.43 -5.44
CA SER A 32 26.28 -2.26 -5.10
C SER A 32 26.32 -2.63 -3.62
N LEU A 33 26.00 -1.71 -2.74
CA LEU A 33 25.87 -1.97 -1.31
C LEU A 33 24.73 -2.95 -1.00
N LEU A 34 23.57 -2.81 -1.66
CA LEU A 34 22.46 -3.77 -1.52
C LEU A 34 22.86 -5.18 -1.96
N ARG A 35 23.69 -5.32 -3.00
CA ARG A 35 24.28 -6.63 -3.37
C ARG A 35 25.18 -7.14 -2.26
N GLN A 36 26.13 -6.33 -1.80
CA GLN A 36 27.08 -6.71 -0.75
C GLN A 36 26.37 -7.21 0.53
N VAL A 37 25.46 -6.42 1.11
CA VAL A 37 24.76 -6.82 2.34
C VAL A 37 23.91 -8.08 2.15
N SER A 38 23.39 -8.28 0.93
CA SER A 38 22.62 -9.48 0.60
C SER A 38 23.48 -10.72 0.48
N LEU A 39 24.74 -10.58 0.06
CA LEU A 39 25.72 -11.68 0.02
C LEU A 39 26.24 -12.02 1.43
N GLU A 40 26.39 -11.03 2.30
CA GLU A 40 26.85 -11.20 3.68
C GLU A 40 25.80 -11.89 4.59
N ASN A 41 24.51 -11.57 4.39
CA ASN A 41 23.40 -12.10 5.21
C ASN A 41 22.31 -12.76 4.35
N PRO A 42 22.62 -13.83 3.61
CA PRO A 42 21.75 -14.26 2.52
C PRO A 42 20.59 -15.16 3.00
N ASN A 43 19.46 -15.02 2.32
CA ASN A 43 18.32 -15.95 2.36
C ASN A 43 17.83 -16.20 0.91
N SER A 44 16.68 -16.86 0.72
CA SER A 44 16.16 -17.15 -0.62
C SER A 44 15.83 -15.92 -1.47
N ASP A 45 15.65 -14.74 -0.89
CA ASP A 45 15.49 -13.49 -1.64
C ASP A 45 16.81 -13.02 -2.30
N ALA A 46 17.96 -13.55 -1.89
CA ALA A 46 19.24 -13.28 -2.54
C ALA A 46 19.50 -14.13 -3.80
N SER A 47 18.61 -15.07 -4.15
CA SER A 47 18.80 -15.93 -5.34
C SER A 47 19.11 -15.15 -6.63
N PRO A 48 18.39 -14.07 -6.98
CA PRO A 48 18.74 -13.26 -8.15
C PRO A 48 20.13 -12.60 -8.06
N ILE A 49 20.57 -12.21 -6.85
CA ILE A 49 21.86 -11.55 -6.64
C ILE A 49 23.00 -12.56 -6.79
N PHE A 50 22.85 -13.77 -6.23
CA PHE A 50 23.84 -14.83 -6.41
C PHE A 50 24.00 -15.18 -7.90
N ALA A 51 22.88 -15.38 -8.61
CA ALA A 51 22.93 -15.64 -10.04
C ALA A 51 23.53 -14.48 -10.83
N TYR A 52 23.20 -13.22 -10.50
CA TYR A 52 23.78 -12.04 -11.13
C TYR A 52 25.32 -12.00 -10.99
N GLU A 53 25.83 -12.27 -9.79
CA GLU A 53 27.26 -12.26 -9.48
C GLU A 53 28.02 -13.52 -9.97
N GLY A 54 27.35 -14.43 -10.67
CA GLY A 54 27.97 -15.68 -11.14
C GLY A 54 28.25 -16.68 -10.02
N LEU A 55 27.61 -16.53 -8.86
CA LEU A 55 27.77 -17.39 -7.69
C LEU A 55 26.74 -18.52 -7.68
N SER A 56 27.12 -19.68 -7.14
CA SER A 56 26.20 -20.81 -7.00
C SER A 56 25.00 -20.46 -6.11
N VAL A 57 23.80 -20.59 -6.67
CA VAL A 57 22.54 -20.41 -5.95
C VAL A 57 22.19 -21.72 -5.24
N LYS A 58 21.83 -21.64 -3.95
CA LYS A 58 21.52 -22.84 -3.17
C LYS A 58 20.23 -23.50 -3.66
N ASP A 59 20.30 -24.79 -3.99
CA ASP A 59 19.14 -25.60 -4.41
C ASP A 59 18.01 -25.58 -3.37
N THR A 60 18.33 -25.52 -2.07
CA THR A 60 17.31 -25.44 -1.01
C THR A 60 16.53 -24.13 -1.04
N TRP A 61 17.13 -23.02 -1.50
CA TRP A 61 16.43 -21.75 -1.69
C TRP A 61 15.52 -21.82 -2.90
N LEU A 62 16.03 -22.33 -4.03
CA LEU A 62 15.25 -22.50 -5.26
C LEU A 62 14.07 -23.46 -5.05
N GLN A 63 14.28 -24.55 -4.31
CA GLN A 63 13.22 -25.47 -3.93
C GLN A 63 12.16 -24.80 -3.06
N SER A 64 12.55 -23.94 -2.12
CA SER A 64 11.60 -23.18 -1.29
C SER A 64 10.75 -22.23 -2.12
N LEU A 65 11.38 -21.48 -3.04
CA LEU A 65 10.70 -20.59 -3.97
C LEU A 65 9.76 -21.36 -4.91
N LEU A 66 10.20 -22.51 -5.43
CA LEU A 66 9.38 -23.37 -6.28
C LEU A 66 8.17 -23.90 -5.50
N THR A 67 8.38 -24.45 -4.30
CA THR A 67 7.28 -24.92 -3.45
C THR A 67 6.28 -23.80 -3.17
N SER A 68 6.76 -22.58 -2.87
CA SER A 68 5.87 -21.43 -2.68
C SER A 68 5.11 -21.08 -3.95
N THR A 69 5.77 -21.15 -5.11
CA THR A 69 5.15 -20.89 -6.41
C THR A 69 3.99 -21.84 -6.68
N LEU A 70 4.16 -23.13 -6.36
CA LEU A 70 3.19 -24.19 -6.67
C LEU A 70 2.05 -24.34 -5.65
N THR A 71 2.15 -23.72 -4.46
CA THR A 71 1.23 -24.05 -3.33
C THR A 71 0.62 -22.85 -2.64
N LYS A 72 1.01 -21.63 -3.00
CA LYS A 72 0.49 -20.41 -2.39
C LYS A 72 -0.34 -19.64 -3.42
N GLU A 73 -1.40 -19.02 -2.92
CA GLU A 73 -2.20 -18.07 -3.69
C GLU A 73 -1.36 -16.95 -4.31
N THR A 74 -0.36 -16.48 -3.56
CA THR A 74 0.62 -15.47 -4.00
C THR A 74 1.88 -16.13 -4.56
N GLY A 75 1.72 -17.25 -5.28
CA GLY A 75 2.85 -18.03 -5.81
C GLY A 75 3.73 -17.21 -6.75
N ASP A 76 3.13 -16.27 -7.47
CA ASP A 76 3.78 -15.29 -8.33
C ASP A 76 4.85 -14.44 -7.64
N PHE A 77 4.71 -14.20 -6.32
CA PHE A 77 5.72 -13.47 -5.54
C PHE A 77 7.06 -14.22 -5.51
N SER A 78 7.03 -15.54 -5.61
CA SER A 78 8.22 -16.40 -5.72
C SER A 78 8.59 -16.64 -7.18
N LEU A 79 7.61 -16.82 -8.07
CA LEU A 79 7.83 -17.00 -9.51
C LEU A 79 8.65 -15.85 -10.11
N VAL A 80 8.28 -14.60 -9.84
CA VAL A 80 8.95 -13.42 -10.42
C VAL A 80 10.45 -13.37 -10.05
N LYS A 81 10.82 -13.89 -8.86
CA LYS A 81 12.22 -14.06 -8.43
C LYS A 81 12.89 -15.23 -9.13
N LEU A 82 12.21 -16.36 -9.28
CA LEU A 82 12.73 -17.53 -10.00
C LEU A 82 13.06 -17.18 -11.46
N VAL A 83 12.14 -16.50 -12.15
CA VAL A 83 12.35 -16.05 -13.54
C VAL A 83 13.59 -15.17 -13.64
N ARG A 84 13.73 -14.16 -12.77
CA ARG A 84 14.93 -13.31 -12.74
C ARG A 84 16.22 -14.10 -12.49
N THR A 85 16.15 -15.08 -11.58
CA THR A 85 17.30 -15.94 -11.27
C THR A 85 17.71 -16.80 -12.46
N LEU A 86 16.75 -17.37 -13.20
CA LEU A 86 16.99 -18.18 -14.39
C LEU A 86 17.64 -17.36 -15.52
N TYR A 87 17.17 -16.13 -15.74
CA TYR A 87 17.76 -15.23 -16.74
C TYR A 87 19.23 -14.90 -16.44
N PHE A 88 19.55 -14.55 -15.19
CA PHE A 88 20.96 -14.34 -14.82
C PHE A 88 21.77 -15.62 -14.88
N ALA A 89 21.21 -16.76 -14.49
CA ALA A 89 21.90 -18.03 -14.56
C ALA A 89 22.32 -18.40 -15.99
N GLN A 90 21.47 -18.11 -16.99
CA GLN A 90 21.77 -18.36 -18.40
C GLN A 90 22.86 -17.42 -18.94
N SER A 91 23.03 -16.23 -18.35
CA SER A 91 24.03 -15.25 -18.80
C SER A 91 25.48 -15.62 -18.46
N HIS A 92 25.69 -16.62 -17.59
CA HIS A 92 27.01 -17.07 -17.15
C HIS A 92 27.46 -18.33 -17.88
N SER A 93 28.75 -18.40 -18.22
CA SER A 93 29.35 -19.62 -18.78
C SER A 93 29.51 -20.74 -17.74
N GLN A 94 29.55 -20.38 -16.46
CA GLN A 94 29.64 -21.31 -15.34
C GLN A 94 28.24 -21.68 -14.86
N GLN A 95 28.07 -22.94 -14.46
CA GLN A 95 26.80 -23.40 -13.92
C GLN A 95 26.57 -22.82 -12.52
N VAL A 96 25.64 -21.86 -12.42
CA VAL A 96 25.27 -21.23 -11.13
C VAL A 96 24.08 -21.88 -10.44
N ILE A 97 23.24 -22.63 -11.17
CA ILE A 97 22.18 -23.49 -10.63
C ILE A 97 22.55 -24.93 -10.94
N SER A 98 22.43 -25.85 -9.99
CA SER A 98 22.75 -27.26 -10.27
C SER A 98 21.87 -27.81 -11.41
N ALA A 99 22.42 -28.66 -12.28
CA ALA A 99 21.66 -29.21 -13.42
C ALA A 99 20.35 -29.87 -12.97
N GLN A 100 20.41 -30.62 -11.87
CA GLN A 100 19.24 -31.29 -11.28
C GLN A 100 18.16 -30.29 -10.83
N MET A 101 18.56 -29.19 -10.19
CA MET A 101 17.61 -28.18 -9.74
C MET A 101 17.06 -27.36 -10.91
N GLU A 102 17.89 -27.03 -11.89
CA GLU A 102 17.46 -26.32 -13.10
C GLU A 102 16.44 -27.15 -13.90
N ASP A 103 16.73 -28.43 -14.16
CA ASP A 103 15.80 -29.34 -14.83
C ASP A 103 14.48 -29.44 -14.08
N ARG A 104 14.53 -29.54 -12.75
CA ARG A 104 13.33 -29.59 -11.90
C ARG A 104 12.52 -28.29 -11.96
N LEU A 105 13.18 -27.13 -11.91
CA LEU A 105 12.51 -25.83 -12.05
C LEU A 105 11.81 -25.76 -13.40
N LEU A 106 12.54 -26.01 -14.49
CA LEU A 106 12.01 -25.89 -15.85
C LEU A 106 10.86 -26.86 -16.09
N GLN A 107 10.96 -28.11 -15.60
CA GLN A 107 9.88 -29.09 -15.73
C GLN A 107 8.61 -28.63 -14.98
N GLN A 108 8.73 -28.22 -13.72
CA GLN A 108 7.56 -27.86 -12.91
C GLN A 108 6.94 -26.52 -13.34
N LEU A 109 7.77 -25.58 -13.80
CA LEU A 109 7.30 -24.28 -14.28
C LEU A 109 6.68 -24.36 -15.69
N ALA A 110 6.99 -25.39 -16.48
CA ALA A 110 6.36 -25.61 -17.79
C ALA A 110 4.88 -26.02 -17.64
N ASP A 111 4.54 -26.74 -16.56
CA ASP A 111 3.18 -27.21 -16.25
C ASP A 111 2.38 -26.18 -15.40
N LEU A 112 2.96 -25.03 -15.10
CA LEU A 112 2.31 -24.00 -14.27
C LEU A 112 1.25 -23.25 -15.07
N HIS A 113 0.10 -22.99 -14.44
CA HIS A 113 -0.92 -22.10 -15.00
C HIS A 113 -0.48 -20.64 -14.80
N TYR A 114 -0.12 -19.96 -15.90
CA TYR A 114 0.31 -18.56 -15.86
C TYR A 114 -0.84 -17.55 -15.95
N TRP A 115 -2.06 -18.04 -16.17
CA TRP A 115 -3.29 -17.25 -16.21
C TRP A 115 -4.48 -18.09 -15.73
N GLN A 116 -5.61 -17.44 -15.46
CA GLN A 116 -6.81 -18.11 -14.98
C GLN A 116 -7.33 -19.13 -16.01
N GLU A 117 -7.56 -20.35 -15.53
CA GLU A 117 -8.25 -21.42 -16.25
C GLU A 117 -9.53 -21.85 -15.52
N TYR A 118 -10.37 -22.63 -16.19
CA TYR A 118 -11.61 -23.16 -15.59
C TYR A 118 -11.32 -24.07 -14.39
N ASP A 119 -12.04 -23.86 -13.28
CA ASP A 119 -11.92 -24.62 -12.01
C ASP A 119 -10.55 -24.49 -11.31
N GLU A 120 -9.69 -23.56 -11.76
CA GLU A 120 -8.49 -23.15 -11.04
C GLU A 120 -8.88 -22.17 -9.92
N GLY A 121 -8.47 -22.45 -8.68
CA GLY A 121 -8.84 -21.63 -7.53
C GLY A 121 -7.75 -21.48 -6.47
N LEU A 122 -6.51 -21.85 -6.80
CA LEU A 122 -5.36 -21.68 -5.92
C LEU A 122 -4.86 -20.23 -6.00
N TYR A 123 -4.61 -19.72 -7.20
CA TYR A 123 -3.92 -18.46 -7.41
C TYR A 123 -4.84 -17.24 -7.43
N CYS A 124 -4.26 -16.07 -7.14
CA CYS A 124 -4.90 -14.78 -7.39
C CYS A 124 -4.24 -14.15 -8.62
N TYR A 125 -5.03 -13.88 -9.67
CA TYR A 125 -4.52 -13.30 -10.93
C TYR A 125 -4.82 -11.81 -11.10
N TRP A 126 -5.71 -11.25 -10.29
CA TRP A 126 -6.49 -10.07 -10.71
C TRP A 126 -6.25 -8.78 -9.90
N SER A 127 -5.45 -8.79 -8.82
CA SER A 127 -5.00 -7.49 -8.26
C SER A 127 -3.86 -6.92 -9.09
N GLU A 128 -3.65 -5.60 -9.00
CA GLU A 128 -2.74 -4.87 -9.89
C GLU A 128 -1.29 -5.41 -9.89
N ASN A 129 -0.78 -5.80 -8.73
CA ASN A 129 0.52 -6.46 -8.60
C ASN A 129 0.56 -7.86 -9.24
N HIS A 130 -0.48 -8.67 -9.03
CA HIS A 130 -0.57 -10.03 -9.57
C HIS A 130 -0.60 -10.03 -11.10
N LEU A 131 -1.38 -9.11 -11.70
CA LEU A 131 -1.46 -8.95 -13.14
C LEU A 131 -0.07 -8.86 -13.77
N ILE A 132 0.77 -7.92 -13.31
CA ILE A 132 2.09 -7.73 -13.92
C ILE A 132 3.08 -8.84 -13.57
N MET A 133 3.02 -9.42 -12.37
CA MET A 133 3.94 -10.52 -12.01
C MET A 133 3.65 -11.78 -12.82
N TRP A 134 2.39 -12.16 -13.00
CA TRP A 134 2.01 -13.29 -13.84
C TRP A 134 2.34 -13.05 -15.31
N MET A 135 1.91 -11.91 -15.87
CA MET A 135 2.13 -11.61 -17.28
C MET A 135 3.61 -11.45 -17.63
N SER A 136 4.39 -10.76 -16.79
CA SER A 136 5.84 -10.64 -17.01
C SER A 136 6.55 -11.99 -16.93
N SER A 137 6.19 -12.83 -15.97
CA SER A 137 6.77 -14.18 -15.84
C SER A 137 6.41 -15.05 -17.03
N ALA A 138 5.15 -15.04 -17.48
CA ALA A 138 4.70 -15.78 -18.66
C ALA A 138 5.42 -15.34 -19.93
N TYR A 139 5.52 -14.02 -20.15
CA TYR A 139 6.18 -13.43 -21.31
C TYR A 139 7.65 -13.85 -21.36
N LEU A 140 8.35 -13.73 -20.24
CA LEU A 140 9.77 -14.05 -20.15
C LEU A 140 10.03 -15.57 -20.23
N MET A 141 9.18 -16.43 -19.66
CA MET A 141 9.35 -17.87 -19.82
C MET A 141 9.08 -18.33 -21.26
N ARG A 142 8.13 -17.70 -21.97
CA ARG A 142 7.93 -17.91 -23.42
C ARG A 142 9.17 -17.51 -24.21
N GLN A 143 9.75 -16.35 -23.93
CA GLN A 143 10.98 -15.89 -24.59
C GLN A 143 12.17 -16.81 -24.29
N LEU A 144 12.38 -17.15 -23.01
CA LEU A 144 13.51 -17.96 -22.55
C LEU A 144 13.48 -19.41 -23.05
N LYS A 145 12.30 -20.04 -23.05
CA LYS A 145 12.15 -21.49 -23.29
C LYS A 145 11.33 -21.86 -24.52
N GLY A 146 10.69 -20.90 -25.19
CA GLY A 146 9.78 -21.16 -26.31
C GLY A 146 8.47 -21.82 -25.88
N TRP A 147 8.08 -21.71 -24.61
CA TRP A 147 6.85 -22.30 -24.10
C TRP A 147 5.61 -21.64 -24.71
N GLN A 148 4.60 -22.45 -25.01
CA GLN A 148 3.30 -21.95 -25.46
C GLN A 148 2.62 -21.26 -24.28
N MET A 149 2.16 -20.03 -24.50
CA MET A 149 1.40 -19.24 -23.52
C MET A 149 0.05 -18.87 -24.12
N ASP A 150 -0.84 -18.34 -23.28
CA ASP A 150 -2.12 -17.76 -23.72
C ASP A 150 -1.89 -16.76 -24.88
N PRO A 151 -2.59 -16.94 -26.03
CA PRO A 151 -2.47 -16.03 -27.17
C PRO A 151 -2.77 -14.56 -26.86
N ALA A 152 -3.57 -14.27 -25.84
CA ALA A 152 -3.92 -12.91 -25.42
C ALA A 152 -2.87 -12.24 -24.52
N LEU A 153 -1.77 -12.93 -24.18
CA LEU A 153 -0.75 -12.43 -23.26
C LEU A 153 -0.19 -11.06 -23.67
N ASP A 154 0.14 -10.88 -24.95
CA ASP A 154 0.80 -9.65 -25.42
C ASP A 154 -0.17 -8.46 -25.43
N ASP A 155 -1.42 -8.68 -25.83
CA ASP A 155 -2.48 -7.69 -25.77
C ASP A 155 -2.75 -7.25 -24.32
N ARG A 156 -2.83 -8.20 -23.39
CA ARG A 156 -3.01 -7.89 -21.96
C ARG A 156 -1.81 -7.13 -21.38
N LEU A 157 -0.60 -7.52 -21.73
CA LEU A 157 0.61 -6.90 -21.20
C LEU A 157 0.76 -5.46 -21.72
N HIS A 158 0.57 -5.23 -23.02
CA HIS A 158 0.54 -3.87 -23.57
C HIS A 158 -0.58 -3.04 -22.95
N HIS A 159 -1.78 -3.60 -22.81
CA HIS A 159 -2.90 -2.92 -22.17
C HIS A 159 -2.58 -2.52 -20.74
N TYR A 160 -2.01 -3.41 -19.93
CA TYR A 160 -1.59 -3.11 -18.56
C TYR A 160 -0.60 -1.94 -18.52
N LEU A 161 0.46 -2.00 -19.32
CA LEU A 161 1.50 -0.99 -19.31
C LEU A 161 0.97 0.37 -19.78
N ASP A 162 0.16 0.41 -20.84
CA ASP A 162 -0.46 1.63 -21.33
C ASP A 162 -1.42 2.23 -20.29
N LEU A 163 -2.17 1.39 -19.59
CA LEU A 163 -3.05 1.79 -18.49
C LEU A 163 -2.26 2.43 -17.35
N LYS A 164 -1.16 1.82 -16.90
CA LYS A 164 -0.31 2.37 -15.83
C LYS A 164 0.38 3.66 -16.25
N ILE A 165 0.83 3.77 -17.50
CA ILE A 165 1.43 4.99 -18.05
C ILE A 165 0.43 6.14 -18.11
N LYS A 166 -0.82 5.84 -18.49
CA LYS A 166 -1.86 6.86 -18.71
C LYS A 166 -2.57 7.28 -17.43
N TYR A 167 -2.83 6.33 -16.54
CA TYR A 167 -3.68 6.54 -15.36
C TYR A 167 -2.96 6.27 -14.03
N GLY A 168 -1.71 5.84 -14.03
CA GLY A 168 -0.99 5.50 -12.80
C GLY A 168 -1.45 4.18 -12.16
N PHE A 169 -1.00 3.98 -10.92
CA PHE A 169 -1.18 2.74 -10.15
C PHE A 169 -2.34 2.86 -9.16
N TYR A 170 -3.21 1.84 -9.13
CA TYR A 170 -4.40 1.76 -8.29
C TYR A 170 -4.08 1.28 -6.88
N GLU A 171 -3.03 0.49 -6.69
CA GLU A 171 -2.51 0.13 -5.36
C GLU A 171 -1.64 1.27 -4.81
N PHE A 172 -2.18 2.50 -4.90
CA PHE A 172 -1.49 3.77 -4.65
C PHE A 172 -0.81 3.79 -3.29
N PHE A 173 0.45 4.19 -3.29
CA PHE A 173 1.34 4.25 -2.13
C PHE A 173 1.36 2.98 -1.25
N SER A 174 0.99 1.81 -1.78
CA SER A 174 1.00 0.57 -1.02
C SER A 174 2.43 0.14 -0.70
N THR A 175 2.81 0.21 0.57
CA THR A 175 4.05 -0.43 1.08
C THR A 175 4.01 -1.95 1.00
N THR A 176 2.82 -2.51 0.76
CA THR A 176 2.64 -3.94 0.64
C THR A 176 2.88 -4.37 -0.79
N TYR A 177 2.22 -3.76 -1.78
CA TYR A 177 2.14 -4.32 -3.13
C TYR A 177 2.97 -3.60 -4.19
N LEU A 178 3.24 -2.29 -4.07
CA LEU A 178 4.08 -1.60 -5.05
C LEU A 178 5.49 -2.22 -5.23
N PRO A 179 6.16 -2.74 -4.18
CA PRO A 179 7.42 -3.45 -4.37
C PRO A 179 7.29 -4.72 -5.25
N TYR A 180 6.15 -5.41 -5.19
CA TYR A 180 5.87 -6.58 -6.03
C TYR A 180 5.49 -6.16 -7.46
N THR A 181 4.72 -5.08 -7.61
CA THR A 181 4.45 -4.51 -8.94
C THR A 181 5.74 -4.10 -9.64
N LEU A 182 6.64 -3.44 -8.91
CA LEU A 182 7.93 -3.00 -9.43
C LEU A 182 8.82 -4.18 -9.85
N SER A 183 8.77 -5.32 -9.16
CA SER A 183 9.60 -6.49 -9.52
C SER A 183 9.22 -7.08 -10.89
N GLY A 184 7.91 -7.17 -11.19
CA GLY A 184 7.44 -7.57 -12.52
C GLY A 184 7.84 -6.57 -13.62
N LEU A 185 7.76 -5.27 -13.34
CA LEU A 185 8.19 -4.23 -14.28
C LEU A 185 9.69 -4.27 -14.55
N LEU A 186 10.53 -4.36 -13.52
CA LEU A 186 11.99 -4.39 -13.67
C LEU A 186 12.47 -5.64 -14.42
N ASN A 187 11.80 -6.78 -14.27
CA ASN A 187 12.09 -7.94 -15.08
C ASN A 187 11.84 -7.69 -16.59
N LEU A 188 10.75 -7.01 -16.94
CA LEU A 188 10.50 -6.64 -18.34
C LEU A 188 11.52 -5.61 -18.84
N VAL A 189 11.90 -4.63 -18.02
CA VAL A 189 12.93 -3.64 -18.38
C VAL A 189 14.25 -4.33 -18.69
N ASP A 190 14.66 -5.28 -17.87
CA ASP A 190 15.98 -5.92 -18.01
C ASP A 190 16.03 -6.98 -19.12
N PHE A 191 14.92 -7.68 -19.38
CA PHE A 191 14.96 -8.93 -20.14
C PHE A 191 14.03 -9.02 -21.35
N ALA A 192 13.03 -8.14 -21.50
CA ALA A 192 12.15 -8.20 -22.66
C ALA A 192 12.92 -7.84 -23.94
N GLU A 193 12.86 -8.71 -24.94
CA GLU A 193 13.45 -8.47 -26.26
C GLU A 193 12.59 -7.50 -27.11
N ASP A 194 11.28 -7.44 -26.86
CA ASP A 194 10.41 -6.46 -27.49
C ASP A 194 10.66 -5.06 -26.92
N GLU A 195 11.18 -4.19 -27.79
CA GLU A 195 11.52 -2.81 -27.45
C GLU A 195 10.32 -2.01 -26.92
N ALA A 196 9.12 -2.21 -27.47
CA ALA A 196 7.94 -1.47 -27.06
C ALA A 196 7.48 -1.87 -25.66
N ILE A 197 7.53 -3.16 -25.32
CA ILE A 197 7.27 -3.65 -23.96
C ILE A 197 8.31 -3.10 -22.99
N ARG A 198 9.61 -3.17 -23.35
CA ARG A 198 10.70 -2.69 -22.51
C ARG A 198 10.57 -1.19 -22.18
N MET A 199 10.38 -0.34 -23.20
CA MET A 199 10.22 1.11 -23.01
C MET A 199 8.97 1.45 -22.18
N LYS A 200 7.85 0.74 -22.40
CA LYS A 200 6.63 0.95 -21.62
C LYS A 200 6.82 0.52 -20.16
N ALA A 201 7.47 -0.61 -19.90
CA ALA A 201 7.79 -1.07 -18.56
C ALA A 201 8.72 -0.10 -17.82
N GLU A 202 9.73 0.45 -18.50
CA GLU A 202 10.65 1.44 -17.94
C GLU A 202 9.90 2.71 -17.53
N LYS A 203 9.01 3.21 -18.41
CA LYS A 203 8.18 4.38 -18.11
C LYS A 203 7.24 4.12 -16.93
N ALA A 204 6.60 2.95 -16.88
CA ALA A 204 5.72 2.57 -15.77
C ALA A 204 6.49 2.44 -14.44
N ALA A 205 7.68 1.84 -14.45
CA ALA A 205 8.55 1.74 -13.28
C ALA A 205 9.02 3.13 -12.79
N SER A 206 9.40 4.02 -13.72
CA SER A 206 9.77 5.41 -13.41
C SER A 206 8.61 6.17 -12.76
N ILE A 207 7.38 6.04 -13.27
CA ILE A 207 6.18 6.61 -12.65
C ILE A 207 5.99 6.09 -11.22
N LEU A 208 6.04 4.77 -11.01
CA LEU A 208 5.88 4.16 -9.68
C LEU A 208 6.88 4.71 -8.67
N MET A 209 8.16 4.75 -9.03
CA MET A 209 9.24 5.23 -8.14
C MET A 209 9.13 6.72 -7.85
N LYS A 210 8.80 7.55 -8.85
CA LYS A 210 8.60 8.99 -8.66
C LYS A 210 7.42 9.27 -7.73
N THR A 211 6.30 8.57 -7.94
CA THR A 211 5.13 8.66 -7.05
C THR A 211 5.52 8.24 -5.64
N TRP A 212 6.21 7.12 -5.44
CA TRP A 212 6.71 6.69 -4.12
C TRP A 212 7.45 7.81 -3.36
N LEU A 213 8.34 8.55 -4.03
CA LEU A 213 9.15 9.61 -3.39
C LEU A 213 8.36 10.87 -2.98
N MET A 214 7.11 11.03 -3.44
CA MET A 214 6.26 12.15 -3.05
C MET A 214 5.96 12.14 -1.54
N VAL A 215 5.88 10.96 -0.92
CA VAL A 215 5.43 10.77 0.47
C VAL A 215 6.52 10.29 1.43
N VAL A 216 7.78 10.21 0.96
CA VAL A 216 8.98 9.94 1.79
C VAL A 216 9.47 11.25 2.43
N ASN A 217 9.62 11.28 3.75
CA ASN A 217 10.21 12.42 4.49
C ASN A 217 11.75 12.39 4.53
N ASP A 218 12.41 13.39 5.12
CA ASP A 218 13.89 13.44 5.22
C ASP A 218 14.52 12.42 6.17
N GLN A 219 13.72 11.69 6.95
CA GLN A 219 14.17 10.55 7.74
C GLN A 219 14.10 9.25 6.94
N GLY A 220 13.50 9.26 5.74
CA GLY A 220 13.26 8.07 4.93
C GLY A 220 12.04 7.25 5.38
N SER A 221 11.24 7.80 6.29
CA SER A 221 9.99 7.19 6.79
C SER A 221 8.88 7.25 5.74
N PHE A 222 8.06 6.21 5.71
CA PHE A 222 6.97 6.07 4.73
C PHE A 222 5.68 5.56 5.38
N PHE A 223 4.76 6.47 5.73
CA PHE A 223 3.42 6.18 6.23
C PHE A 223 2.34 7.03 5.54
N PRO A 224 1.99 6.75 4.28
CA PRO A 224 1.04 7.55 3.52
C PRO A 224 -0.41 7.10 3.70
N ALA A 225 -1.36 7.94 3.30
CA ALA A 225 -2.66 7.50 2.83
C ALA A 225 -2.45 6.52 1.65
N ALA A 226 -3.09 5.36 1.70
CA ALA A 226 -2.76 4.28 0.77
C ALA A 226 -3.95 3.38 0.46
N GLY A 227 -3.93 2.82 -0.75
CA GLY A 227 -4.81 1.74 -1.18
C GLY A 227 -4.10 0.40 -0.99
N ARG A 228 -4.85 -0.63 -0.59
CA ARG A 228 -4.33 -2.01 -0.49
C ARG A 228 -3.10 -2.11 0.42
N ASN A 229 -3.19 -1.57 1.63
CA ASN A 229 -2.10 -1.62 2.61
C ASN A 229 -2.54 -2.30 3.91
N TYR A 230 -1.61 -3.01 4.57
CA TYR A 230 -1.90 -3.65 5.85
C TYR A 230 -1.58 -2.74 7.02
N LEU A 231 -2.37 -2.86 8.08
CA LEU A 231 -2.18 -2.09 9.30
C LEU A 231 -0.82 -2.34 9.98
N SER A 232 -0.25 -3.53 9.84
CA SER A 232 1.09 -3.83 10.33
C SER A 232 2.17 -2.91 9.72
N LYS A 233 1.92 -2.31 8.56
CA LYS A 233 2.85 -1.39 7.87
C LYS A 233 2.87 0.02 8.47
N TYR A 234 1.92 0.33 9.36
CA TYR A 234 1.87 1.61 10.07
C TYR A 234 2.40 1.51 11.51
N LYS A 235 2.84 0.33 11.94
CA LYS A 235 3.35 0.10 13.30
C LYS A 235 4.87 0.13 13.31
N GLY A 236 5.45 0.69 14.36
CA GLY A 236 6.90 0.83 14.49
C GLY A 236 7.48 1.79 13.44
N THR A 237 8.71 1.55 13.01
CA THR A 237 9.38 2.35 11.99
C THR A 237 9.25 1.70 10.61
N SER A 238 8.93 2.49 9.58
CA SER A 238 8.71 2.02 8.20
C SER A 238 9.80 2.59 7.28
N TYR A 239 10.95 1.90 7.26
CA TYR A 239 12.01 2.12 6.29
C TYR A 239 11.95 1.06 5.20
N HIS A 240 12.20 1.47 3.95
CA HIS A 240 12.02 0.59 2.80
C HIS A 240 13.29 0.52 1.94
N PRO A 241 13.71 -0.68 1.47
CA PRO A 241 14.85 -0.81 0.56
C PRO A 241 14.72 0.03 -0.71
N LEU A 242 13.49 0.24 -1.21
CA LEU A 242 13.23 1.14 -2.34
C LEU A 242 13.59 2.59 -2.01
N THR A 243 13.16 3.09 -0.85
CA THR A 243 13.52 4.44 -0.39
C THR A 243 15.03 4.56 -0.27
N TYR A 244 15.67 3.61 0.41
CA TYR A 244 17.12 3.63 0.58
C TYR A 244 17.83 3.59 -0.77
N ALA A 245 17.48 2.68 -1.68
CA ALA A 245 18.09 2.59 -3.01
C ALA A 245 18.02 3.91 -3.78
N LEU A 246 16.87 4.59 -3.74
CA LEU A 246 16.65 5.84 -4.44
C LEU A 246 17.37 7.02 -3.79
N THR A 247 17.28 7.19 -2.47
CA THR A 247 17.66 8.45 -1.80
C THR A 247 18.79 8.34 -0.78
N GLY A 248 19.13 7.12 -0.34
CA GLY A 248 20.01 6.90 0.81
C GLY A 248 19.38 7.23 2.16
N LEU A 249 18.11 7.65 2.19
CA LEU A 249 17.39 7.97 3.43
C LEU A 249 16.85 6.71 4.10
N GLY A 250 16.60 6.83 5.41
CA GLY A 250 16.14 5.74 6.25
C GLY A 250 17.26 4.79 6.65
N ARG A 251 16.89 3.59 7.06
CA ARG A 251 17.86 2.58 7.49
C ARG A 251 18.39 1.79 6.30
N GLN A 252 19.71 1.69 6.21
CA GLN A 252 20.39 0.77 5.31
C GLN A 252 19.86 -0.67 5.52
N PRO A 253 19.40 -1.35 4.46
CA PRO A 253 19.00 -2.76 4.55
C PRO A 253 20.16 -3.64 5.04
N THR A 254 19.89 -4.55 5.96
CA THR A 254 20.89 -5.46 6.54
C THR A 254 20.92 -6.83 5.86
N GLY A 255 20.13 -7.03 4.81
CA GLY A 255 19.99 -8.29 4.11
C GLY A 255 18.94 -8.21 3.00
N PRO A 256 18.73 -9.32 2.27
CA PRO A 256 17.82 -9.36 1.15
C PRO A 256 16.36 -9.39 1.62
N SER A 257 15.52 -8.74 0.82
CA SER A 257 14.05 -8.79 0.87
C SER A 257 13.54 -8.99 -0.56
N HIS A 258 12.24 -9.22 -0.73
CA HIS A 258 11.64 -9.42 -2.06
C HIS A 258 12.17 -8.44 -3.12
N ILE A 259 12.11 -7.13 -2.85
CA ILE A 259 12.48 -6.10 -3.83
C ILE A 259 13.99 -5.86 -3.95
N THR A 260 14.78 -6.25 -2.94
CA THR A 260 16.23 -6.02 -2.89
C THR A 260 16.92 -6.66 -4.10
N GLY A 261 16.54 -7.90 -4.44
CA GLY A 261 17.13 -8.62 -5.57
C GLY A 261 16.94 -7.91 -6.91
N PHE A 262 15.80 -7.25 -7.11
CA PHE A 262 15.49 -6.53 -8.36
C PHE A 262 16.21 -5.18 -8.42
N LEU A 263 16.13 -4.38 -7.34
CA LEU A 263 16.80 -3.07 -7.29
C LEU A 263 18.31 -3.20 -7.44
N ALA A 264 18.90 -4.19 -6.77
CA ALA A 264 20.35 -4.35 -6.71
C ALA A 264 20.96 -4.85 -8.05
N THR A 265 20.15 -5.45 -8.92
CA THR A 265 20.62 -6.12 -10.15
C THR A 265 20.00 -5.56 -11.43
N THR A 266 19.08 -4.60 -11.36
CA THR A 266 18.50 -4.01 -12.57
C THR A 266 19.52 -3.16 -13.31
N SER A 267 19.45 -3.22 -14.65
CA SER A 267 20.19 -2.37 -15.56
C SER A 267 19.60 -0.96 -15.65
N MET A 268 18.33 -0.79 -15.25
CA MET A 268 17.65 0.50 -15.22
C MET A 268 18.40 1.47 -14.28
N SER A 269 18.67 2.67 -14.76
CA SER A 269 19.16 3.75 -13.90
C SER A 269 18.05 4.21 -12.96
N LEU A 270 18.36 4.29 -11.66
CA LEU A 270 17.41 4.80 -10.66
C LEU A 270 17.49 6.32 -10.51
N GLU A 271 18.43 6.97 -11.20
CA GLU A 271 18.81 8.35 -10.92
C GLU A 271 17.74 9.36 -11.35
N GLU A 272 17.05 9.08 -12.45
CA GLU A 272 15.94 9.91 -12.92
C GLU A 272 14.84 10.00 -11.84
N ALA A 273 14.44 8.86 -11.27
CA ALA A 273 13.46 8.83 -10.19
C ALA A 273 14.02 9.42 -8.90
N ALA A 274 15.24 9.05 -8.49
CA ALA A 274 15.89 9.59 -7.29
C ALA A 274 15.92 11.13 -7.29
N SER A 275 16.21 11.73 -8.44
CA SER A 275 16.29 13.19 -8.62
C SER A 275 14.95 13.91 -8.41
N THR A 276 13.81 13.21 -8.32
CA THR A 276 12.50 13.83 -8.06
C THR A 276 12.16 13.95 -6.59
N TRP A 277 12.95 13.36 -5.68
CA TRP A 277 12.71 13.55 -4.25
C TRP A 277 12.88 15.02 -3.87
N ARG A 278 11.97 15.52 -3.03
CA ARG A 278 11.98 16.89 -2.49
C ARG A 278 11.76 16.82 -0.99
N ASN A 279 12.41 17.71 -0.25
CA ASN A 279 12.20 17.80 1.19
C ASN A 279 10.92 18.59 1.56
N GLU A 280 10.37 19.34 0.60
CA GLU A 280 9.15 20.12 0.75
C GLU A 280 8.26 19.86 -0.47
N LEU A 281 6.98 19.61 -0.22
CA LEU A 281 5.97 19.35 -1.25
C LEU A 281 4.59 19.72 -0.70
N ASP A 282 3.78 20.42 -1.48
CA ASP A 282 2.36 20.69 -1.18
C ASP A 282 1.59 20.59 -2.50
N VAL A 283 1.03 19.41 -2.76
CA VAL A 283 0.40 19.07 -4.06
C VAL A 283 -0.78 18.11 -3.87
N SER A 284 -1.72 18.15 -4.81
CA SER A 284 -2.74 17.12 -4.99
C SER A 284 -2.34 16.19 -6.14
N TYR A 285 -2.37 14.89 -5.92
CA TYR A 285 -2.03 13.86 -6.90
C TYR A 285 -3.27 13.03 -7.26
N SER A 286 -3.77 13.19 -8.48
CA SER A 286 -4.90 12.42 -9.00
C SER A 286 -4.42 11.28 -9.90
N PHE A 287 -5.06 10.12 -9.77
CA PHE A 287 -4.77 8.95 -10.57
C PHE A 287 -6.02 8.11 -10.80
N GLY A 288 -5.88 7.14 -11.68
CA GLY A 288 -6.92 6.21 -12.05
C GLY A 288 -7.91 6.78 -13.06
N HIS A 289 -9.01 6.07 -13.19
CA HIS A 289 -10.09 6.37 -14.11
C HIS A 289 -11.42 5.88 -13.54
N SER A 290 -12.51 6.35 -14.14
CA SER A 290 -13.84 5.91 -13.74
C SER A 290 -14.06 4.43 -13.96
N MET A 291 -14.68 3.79 -12.97
CA MET A 291 -15.16 2.40 -13.04
C MET A 291 -16.33 2.21 -14.02
N SER A 292 -16.99 3.30 -14.40
CA SER A 292 -18.13 3.27 -15.31
C SER A 292 -17.73 3.30 -16.79
N ASP A 293 -16.51 3.71 -17.10
CA ASP A 293 -16.02 3.83 -18.48
C ASP A 293 -15.41 2.51 -18.97
N SER A 294 -16.26 1.62 -19.49
CA SER A 294 -15.82 0.35 -20.08
C SER A 294 -14.95 0.51 -21.33
N SER A 295 -14.93 1.68 -21.98
CA SER A 295 -14.16 1.91 -23.20
C SER A 295 -12.65 1.90 -22.95
N ILE A 296 -12.24 2.09 -21.69
CA ILE A 296 -10.84 2.02 -21.24
C ILE A 296 -10.26 0.63 -21.50
N HIS A 297 -11.06 -0.43 -21.42
CA HIS A 297 -10.64 -1.82 -21.64
C HIS A 297 -11.01 -2.33 -23.04
N LYS A 298 -11.21 -1.43 -24.01
CA LYS A 298 -11.55 -1.79 -25.38
C LYS A 298 -10.45 -2.66 -25.99
N GLY A 299 -10.86 -3.77 -26.61
CA GLY A 299 -9.95 -4.74 -27.24
C GLY A 299 -9.74 -6.00 -26.41
N LEU A 300 -10.01 -5.95 -25.10
CA LEU A 300 -9.99 -7.13 -24.25
C LEU A 300 -11.29 -7.93 -24.37
N ASN A 301 -11.19 -9.25 -24.20
CA ASN A 301 -12.37 -10.08 -23.97
C ASN A 301 -13.01 -9.72 -22.61
N ARG A 302 -14.21 -10.25 -22.36
CA ARG A 302 -15.00 -9.89 -21.17
C ARG A 302 -14.28 -10.28 -19.87
N GLN A 303 -13.65 -11.44 -19.82
CA GLN A 303 -12.96 -11.99 -18.66
C GLN A 303 -11.74 -11.14 -18.28
N ASP A 304 -10.90 -10.83 -19.26
CA ASP A 304 -9.69 -10.02 -19.08
C ASP A 304 -10.09 -8.60 -18.66
N ARG A 305 -11.10 -7.99 -19.30
CA ARG A 305 -11.67 -6.72 -18.86
C ARG A 305 -12.06 -6.77 -17.38
N THR A 306 -12.75 -7.82 -16.95
CA THR A 306 -13.15 -7.99 -15.55
C THR A 306 -11.95 -8.02 -14.62
N PHE A 307 -10.86 -8.72 -14.97
CA PHE A 307 -9.66 -8.73 -14.14
C PHE A 307 -9.01 -7.36 -14.03
N PHE A 308 -8.98 -6.57 -15.11
CA PHE A 308 -8.51 -5.18 -15.02
C PHE A 308 -9.43 -4.30 -14.16
N GLN A 309 -10.74 -4.50 -14.21
CA GLN A 309 -11.69 -3.80 -13.32
C GLN A 309 -11.48 -4.23 -11.84
N TRP A 310 -11.26 -5.52 -11.57
CA TRP A 310 -10.92 -6.02 -10.25
C TRP A 310 -9.59 -5.47 -9.72
N SER A 311 -8.61 -5.25 -10.60
CA SER A 311 -7.33 -4.63 -10.23
C SER A 311 -7.46 -3.21 -9.68
N ALA A 312 -8.53 -2.51 -10.07
CA ALA A 312 -8.91 -1.20 -9.53
C ALA A 312 -9.79 -1.30 -8.27
N GLY A 313 -9.95 -2.49 -7.68
CA GLY A 313 -10.81 -2.75 -6.52
C GLY A 313 -12.28 -2.94 -6.87
N GLY A 314 -12.62 -3.11 -8.16
CA GLY A 314 -14.00 -3.13 -8.66
C GLY A 314 -14.80 -4.40 -8.39
N TYR A 315 -14.32 -5.32 -7.54
CA TYR A 315 -14.88 -6.66 -7.30
C TYR A 315 -16.41 -6.72 -7.24
N PHE A 316 -16.98 -5.83 -6.44
CA PHE A 316 -18.42 -5.76 -6.18
C PHE A 316 -18.98 -4.37 -6.48
N HIS A 317 -18.25 -3.57 -7.27
CA HIS A 317 -18.70 -2.24 -7.66
C HIS A 317 -19.93 -2.37 -8.58
N PRO A 318 -21.00 -1.57 -8.40
CA PRO A 318 -22.23 -1.74 -9.18
C PRO A 318 -22.04 -1.70 -10.70
N SER A 319 -21.12 -0.86 -11.20
CA SER A 319 -20.81 -0.78 -12.64
C SER A 319 -20.06 -2.00 -13.19
N VAL A 320 -19.49 -2.83 -12.32
CA VAL A 320 -18.67 -4.01 -12.67
C VAL A 320 -19.42 -5.31 -12.34
N ALA A 321 -20.48 -5.26 -11.52
CA ALA A 321 -21.17 -6.43 -10.99
C ALA A 321 -21.58 -7.47 -12.06
N ASN A 322 -22.07 -7.02 -13.22
CA ASN A 322 -22.44 -7.91 -14.34
C ASN A 322 -21.24 -8.62 -14.96
N ASP A 323 -20.08 -7.97 -15.01
CA ASP A 323 -18.84 -8.57 -15.51
C ASP A 323 -18.24 -9.52 -14.46
N THR A 324 -18.32 -9.15 -13.18
CA THR A 324 -17.97 -10.03 -12.06
C THR A 324 -18.78 -11.32 -12.10
N THR A 325 -20.11 -11.26 -12.15
CA THR A 325 -20.97 -12.46 -12.12
C THR A 325 -20.68 -13.39 -13.28
N TYR A 326 -20.57 -12.83 -14.48
CA TYR A 326 -20.22 -13.62 -15.67
C TYR A 326 -18.85 -14.28 -15.55
N THR A 327 -17.84 -13.56 -15.08
CA THR A 327 -16.46 -14.08 -15.00
C THR A 327 -16.31 -15.13 -13.90
N VAL A 328 -17.02 -14.95 -12.79
CA VAL A 328 -17.08 -15.94 -11.70
C VAL A 328 -17.68 -17.25 -12.20
N ASP A 329 -18.82 -17.19 -12.91
CA ASP A 329 -19.46 -18.37 -13.51
C ASP A 329 -18.58 -19.00 -14.61
N PHE A 330 -18.02 -18.17 -15.51
CA PHE A 330 -17.19 -18.63 -16.63
C PHE A 330 -15.99 -19.47 -16.19
N TYR A 331 -15.36 -19.12 -15.07
CA TYR A 331 -14.20 -19.86 -14.53
C TYR A 331 -14.55 -20.79 -13.36
N ASN A 332 -15.83 -20.91 -12.97
CA ASN A 332 -16.28 -21.69 -11.81
C ASN A 332 -15.64 -21.25 -10.48
N LEU A 333 -15.52 -19.93 -10.29
CA LEU A 333 -14.83 -19.33 -9.14
C LEU A 333 -15.67 -19.27 -7.88
N GLU A 334 -16.93 -19.69 -7.86
CA GLU A 334 -17.77 -19.62 -6.63
C GLU A 334 -17.15 -20.44 -5.50
N LYS A 335 -16.40 -21.51 -5.83
CA LYS A 335 -15.70 -22.34 -4.86
C LYS A 335 -14.54 -21.63 -4.17
N SER A 336 -13.95 -20.63 -4.83
CA SER A 336 -12.81 -19.87 -4.33
C SER A 336 -13.16 -19.11 -3.05
N LYS A 337 -12.15 -18.84 -2.22
CA LYS A 337 -12.33 -18.08 -0.98
C LYS A 337 -12.80 -16.63 -1.23
N HIS A 338 -12.33 -16.01 -2.31
CA HIS A 338 -12.59 -14.62 -2.69
C HIS A 338 -14.03 -14.37 -3.10
N PHE A 339 -14.62 -15.36 -3.76
CA PHE A 339 -15.96 -15.29 -4.32
C PHE A 339 -16.95 -16.19 -3.58
N SER A 340 -16.56 -16.68 -2.40
CA SER A 340 -17.39 -17.53 -1.56
C SER A 340 -18.74 -16.90 -1.15
N VAL A 341 -18.83 -15.56 -1.18
CA VAL A 341 -20.10 -14.83 -1.00
C VAL A 341 -21.15 -15.19 -2.07
N PHE A 342 -20.72 -15.60 -3.26
CA PHE A 342 -21.61 -16.05 -4.34
C PHE A 342 -22.08 -17.51 -4.18
N LYS A 343 -21.45 -18.32 -3.30
CA LYS A 343 -21.89 -19.72 -3.04
C LYS A 343 -23.35 -19.83 -2.60
N ASN A 344 -23.85 -18.81 -1.91
CA ASN A 344 -25.20 -18.79 -1.38
C ASN A 344 -26.22 -18.17 -2.34
N ILE A 345 -25.83 -17.85 -3.58
CA ILE A 345 -26.71 -17.28 -4.59
C ILE A 345 -26.58 -18.05 -5.92
N PRO A 346 -26.98 -19.34 -5.98
CA PRO A 346 -26.99 -20.07 -7.25
C PRO A 346 -27.99 -19.41 -8.21
N ASN A 347 -27.62 -19.27 -9.49
CA ASN A 347 -28.46 -18.67 -10.54
C ASN A 347 -28.87 -17.21 -10.27
N PHE A 348 -27.93 -16.35 -9.87
CA PHE A 348 -28.20 -14.92 -9.70
C PHE A 348 -28.62 -14.27 -11.04
N PRO A 349 -29.88 -13.82 -11.20
CA PRO A 349 -30.31 -13.26 -12.47
C PRO A 349 -29.62 -11.92 -12.72
N ASP A 350 -29.12 -11.68 -13.94
CA ASP A 350 -28.50 -10.39 -14.33
C ASP A 350 -29.41 -9.19 -14.01
N SER A 351 -30.74 -9.40 -14.03
CA SER A 351 -31.76 -8.39 -13.70
C SER A 351 -31.81 -8.00 -12.20
N TRP A 352 -31.25 -8.82 -11.30
CA TRP A 352 -31.26 -8.59 -9.85
C TRP A 352 -29.97 -7.94 -9.34
N ALA A 353 -28.90 -7.97 -10.16
CA ALA A 353 -27.61 -7.37 -9.85
C ALA A 353 -27.73 -5.88 -9.47
N ASN A 354 -28.50 -5.11 -10.23
CA ASN A 354 -28.68 -3.68 -9.97
C ASN A 354 -29.48 -3.37 -8.70
N GLY A 355 -30.37 -4.27 -8.27
CA GLY A 355 -31.18 -4.10 -7.05
C GLY A 355 -30.39 -4.42 -5.79
N PHE A 356 -29.68 -5.55 -5.78
CA PHE A 356 -28.78 -5.94 -4.70
C PHE A 356 -27.56 -5.02 -4.61
N ALA A 357 -27.03 -4.55 -5.74
CA ALA A 357 -25.91 -3.61 -5.75
C ALA A 357 -26.25 -2.24 -5.15
N LYS A 358 -27.54 -1.84 -5.06
CA LYS A 358 -27.95 -0.58 -4.40
C LYS A 358 -28.03 -0.71 -2.87
N ILE A 359 -28.49 -1.85 -2.35
CA ILE A 359 -28.52 -2.13 -0.90
C ILE A 359 -27.13 -2.53 -0.39
N GLY A 360 -26.37 -3.28 -1.20
CA GLY A 360 -24.97 -3.61 -0.96
C GLY A 360 -23.99 -2.48 -1.28
N ALA A 361 -24.43 -1.39 -1.94
CA ALA A 361 -23.55 -0.29 -2.35
C ALA A 361 -22.75 0.28 -1.18
N SER A 362 -23.41 0.53 -0.04
CA SER A 362 -22.80 1.04 1.19
C SER A 362 -21.65 0.15 1.69
N PHE A 363 -21.72 -1.15 1.38
CA PHE A 363 -20.69 -2.12 1.72
C PHE A 363 -19.72 -2.41 0.58
N SER A 364 -20.07 -2.18 -0.69
CA SER A 364 -19.22 -2.63 -1.80
C SER A 364 -18.49 -1.51 -2.55
N ARG A 365 -19.05 -0.30 -2.64
CA ARG A 365 -18.47 0.77 -3.48
C ARG A 365 -17.12 1.25 -2.97
N GLY A 366 -16.94 1.34 -1.66
CA GLY A 366 -15.66 1.79 -1.06
C GLY A 366 -14.53 0.78 -1.20
N SER A 367 -14.72 -0.35 -1.90
CA SER A 367 -13.62 -1.25 -2.30
C SER A 367 -12.80 -0.70 -3.47
N ALA A 368 -13.36 0.20 -4.29
CA ALA A 368 -12.65 0.81 -5.41
C ALA A 368 -11.45 1.64 -4.93
N ILE A 369 -10.35 1.58 -5.68
CA ILE A 369 -9.06 2.25 -5.40
C ILE A 369 -8.54 2.98 -6.65
N SER A 370 -9.45 3.52 -7.46
CA SER A 370 -9.18 4.26 -8.69
C SER A 370 -10.03 5.53 -8.71
N GLU A 371 -9.62 6.54 -9.48
CA GLU A 371 -10.31 7.85 -9.51
C GLU A 371 -10.21 8.58 -8.16
N ALA A 372 -9.06 8.47 -7.51
CA ALA A 372 -8.78 9.15 -6.24
C ALA A 372 -7.81 10.31 -6.44
N THR A 373 -7.96 11.32 -5.57
CA THR A 373 -7.01 12.43 -5.42
C THR A 373 -6.40 12.35 -4.03
N ILE A 374 -5.08 12.40 -3.95
CA ILE A 374 -4.32 12.37 -2.70
C ILE A 374 -3.72 13.75 -2.47
N ASP A 375 -4.14 14.41 -1.39
CA ASP A 375 -3.49 15.63 -0.93
C ASP A 375 -2.22 15.25 -0.16
N ILE A 376 -1.10 15.87 -0.50
CA ILE A 376 0.21 15.57 0.03
C ILE A 376 0.87 16.86 0.48
N PHE A 377 1.06 16.97 1.80
CA PHE A 377 1.91 17.98 2.40
C PHE A 377 3.13 17.31 3.00
N LYS A 378 4.32 17.81 2.67
CA LYS A 378 5.60 17.36 3.19
C LYS A 378 6.46 18.57 3.52
N ASN A 379 7.06 18.55 4.71
CA ASN A 379 8.07 19.53 5.11
C ASN A 379 9.05 18.88 6.09
N GLN A 380 10.27 18.60 5.64
CA GLN A 380 11.30 17.95 6.46
C GLN A 380 10.79 16.62 7.03
N GLY A 381 10.82 16.45 8.36
CA GLY A 381 10.38 15.25 9.05
C GLY A 381 8.87 15.03 9.07
N VAL A 382 8.04 15.98 8.64
CA VAL A 382 6.57 15.80 8.63
C VAL A 382 6.00 15.56 7.24
N VAL A 383 5.08 14.60 7.15
CA VAL A 383 4.26 14.32 5.96
C VAL A 383 2.82 14.12 6.39
N LEU A 384 1.88 14.87 5.83
CA LEU A 384 0.45 14.65 5.98
C LEU A 384 -0.15 14.31 4.63
N THR A 385 -0.83 13.16 4.58
CA THR A 385 -1.49 12.69 3.36
C THR A 385 -2.92 12.27 3.65
N SER A 386 -3.83 12.58 2.73
CA SER A 386 -5.22 12.15 2.81
C SER A 386 -5.84 11.93 1.44
N ILE A 387 -6.83 11.05 1.37
CA ILE A 387 -7.64 10.84 0.17
C ILE A 387 -8.81 11.84 0.19
N ASP A 388 -8.83 12.77 -0.76
CA ASP A 388 -9.83 13.83 -0.80
C ASP A 388 -11.22 13.27 -1.13
N ASN A 389 -12.17 13.52 -0.21
CA ASN A 389 -13.60 13.21 -0.35
C ASN A 389 -13.95 11.85 -1.02
N TYR A 390 -13.20 10.80 -0.69
CA TYR A 390 -13.28 9.53 -1.42
C TYR A 390 -14.12 8.49 -0.68
N TYR A 391 -15.31 8.20 -1.23
CA TYR A 391 -16.29 7.24 -0.69
C TYR A 391 -16.63 7.40 0.80
N GLY A 392 -16.71 8.64 1.29
CA GLY A 392 -17.14 8.93 2.65
C GLY A 392 -18.47 8.22 2.98
N GLY A 393 -18.50 7.50 4.10
CA GLY A 393 -19.67 6.82 4.65
C GLY A 393 -19.87 5.39 4.16
N TYR A 394 -19.09 4.95 3.16
CA TYR A 394 -19.06 3.58 2.65
C TYR A 394 -18.02 2.73 3.39
N ALA A 395 -18.18 1.41 3.42
CA ALA A 395 -17.18 0.49 3.95
C ALA A 395 -15.88 0.53 3.14
N GLY A 396 -14.72 0.45 3.82
CA GLY A 396 -13.39 0.56 3.22
C GLY A 396 -12.56 -0.71 3.33
N TYR A 397 -11.93 -1.11 2.21
CA TYR A 397 -11.24 -2.39 2.06
C TYR A 397 -9.74 -2.21 1.90
N GLN A 398 -8.97 -2.60 2.92
CA GLN A 398 -7.50 -2.41 2.97
C GLN A 398 -7.02 -0.99 2.61
N GLN A 399 -7.81 0.03 2.95
CA GLN A 399 -7.48 1.42 2.68
C GLN A 399 -7.07 2.16 3.95
N ARG A 400 -6.12 3.08 3.81
CA ARG A 400 -5.77 4.09 4.82
C ARG A 400 -6.19 5.46 4.31
N PRO A 401 -7.32 6.02 4.79
CA PRO A 401 -7.87 7.27 4.26
C PRO A 401 -6.97 8.48 4.49
N TRP A 402 -6.22 8.49 5.59
CA TRP A 402 -5.20 9.48 5.87
C TRP A 402 -4.14 8.92 6.81
N ALA A 403 -2.99 9.54 6.79
CA ALA A 403 -1.94 9.34 7.79
C ALA A 403 -1.05 10.57 7.88
N ALA A 404 -0.61 10.85 9.10
CA ALA A 404 0.47 11.79 9.39
C ALA A 404 1.73 11.01 9.79
N THR A 405 2.85 11.34 9.15
CA THR A 405 4.19 10.94 9.55
C THR A 405 4.85 12.09 10.29
N VAL A 406 5.36 11.82 11.49
CA VAL A 406 6.09 12.78 12.31
C VAL A 406 7.41 12.14 12.66
N ASP A 407 8.47 12.54 11.96
CA ASP A 407 9.76 11.87 12.00
C ASP A 407 9.63 10.40 11.55
N ASP A 408 9.66 9.44 12.48
CA ASP A 408 9.48 8.01 12.21
C ASP A 408 8.20 7.42 12.82
N ILE A 409 7.29 8.28 13.28
CA ILE A 409 6.02 7.94 13.94
C ILE A 409 4.86 8.11 12.98
N SER A 410 3.92 7.16 12.97
CA SER A 410 2.66 7.26 12.23
C SER A 410 1.48 7.56 13.16
N VAL A 411 0.61 8.47 12.73
CA VAL A 411 -0.65 8.83 13.40
C VAL A 411 -1.79 8.82 12.39
N TRP A 412 -2.89 8.19 12.74
CA TRP A 412 -4.07 7.99 11.88
C TRP A 412 -5.28 7.56 12.71
N THR A 413 -6.48 7.66 12.14
CA THR A 413 -7.70 7.09 12.71
C THR A 413 -8.21 5.88 11.90
N GLN A 414 -9.04 5.05 12.52
CA GLN A 414 -9.71 3.91 11.89
C GLN A 414 -11.09 3.69 12.47
N ALA A 415 -12.08 3.45 11.59
CA ALA A 415 -13.43 3.08 11.99
C ALA A 415 -13.57 1.56 12.18
N GLY A 416 -14.20 1.13 13.27
CA GLY A 416 -14.45 -0.27 13.60
C GLY A 416 -14.17 -0.61 15.06
N GLU A 417 -14.36 -1.88 15.41
CA GLU A 417 -14.23 -2.41 16.77
C GLU A 417 -12.93 -1.98 17.44
N ILE A 418 -12.97 -1.36 18.61
CA ILE A 418 -11.76 -0.93 19.31
C ILE A 418 -10.96 -2.14 19.80
N SER A 419 -9.73 -2.31 19.30
CA SER A 419 -8.85 -3.40 19.73
C SER A 419 -7.38 -2.98 19.81
N SER A 420 -6.73 -3.27 20.95
CA SER A 420 -5.26 -3.24 21.08
C SER A 420 -4.57 -4.24 20.15
N GLN A 421 -5.29 -5.28 19.76
CA GLN A 421 -4.87 -6.23 18.74
C GLN A 421 -5.46 -5.81 17.39
N TRP A 422 -5.03 -4.65 16.91
CA TRP A 422 -5.34 -4.11 15.59
C TRP A 422 -5.21 -5.11 14.42
N ASN A 423 -4.55 -6.26 14.58
CA ASN A 423 -4.47 -7.30 13.55
C ASN A 423 -5.68 -8.27 13.56
N LYS A 424 -6.65 -8.11 14.47
CA LYS A 424 -7.85 -8.95 14.61
C LYS A 424 -8.95 -8.65 13.60
N TYR A 425 -8.96 -7.48 12.97
CA TYR A 425 -9.92 -7.19 11.90
C TYR A 425 -9.71 -8.21 10.78
N SER A 426 -10.80 -8.75 10.23
CA SER A 426 -10.71 -9.59 9.03
C SER A 426 -9.91 -8.82 7.98
N SER A 427 -8.94 -9.48 7.35
CA SER A 427 -7.97 -8.90 6.43
C SER A 427 -8.57 -8.17 5.21
N LEU A 428 -9.89 -8.19 5.06
CA LEU A 428 -10.63 -7.67 3.92
C LEU A 428 -11.23 -6.27 4.18
N MET A 429 -11.98 -6.07 5.26
CA MET A 429 -12.60 -4.77 5.61
C MET A 429 -11.88 -4.15 6.82
N GLN A 430 -11.05 -3.13 6.57
CA GLN A 430 -10.25 -2.46 7.61
C GLN A 430 -10.96 -1.25 8.22
N ASN A 431 -11.85 -0.60 7.46
CA ASN A 431 -12.69 0.49 7.97
C ASN A 431 -14.15 0.10 7.78
N THR A 432 -14.92 0.11 8.87
CA THR A 432 -16.37 -0.16 8.78
C THR A 432 -17.10 0.92 7.99
N HIS A 433 -16.56 2.14 8.00
CA HIS A 433 -16.94 3.23 7.11
C HIS A 433 -15.76 4.20 6.91
N LEU A 434 -15.64 4.75 5.71
CA LEU A 434 -14.60 5.71 5.35
C LEU A 434 -15.00 7.12 5.80
N PRO A 435 -14.04 7.95 6.24
CA PRO A 435 -14.30 9.37 6.43
C PRO A 435 -14.41 10.07 5.09
N SER A 436 -15.02 11.24 5.08
CA SER A 436 -14.83 12.22 4.02
C SER A 436 -13.85 13.27 4.51
N ILE A 437 -12.70 13.39 3.84
CA ILE A 437 -11.58 14.24 4.26
C ILE A 437 -11.44 15.43 3.33
N THR A 438 -10.97 16.55 3.87
CA THR A 438 -10.49 17.69 3.09
C THR A 438 -9.22 18.19 3.76
N GLN A 439 -8.14 18.29 2.99
CA GLN A 439 -6.85 18.77 3.46
C GLN A 439 -6.49 20.08 2.75
N LYS A 440 -5.83 20.98 3.47
CA LYS A 440 -5.25 22.21 2.92
C LYS A 440 -3.86 22.37 3.54
N GLY A 441 -2.83 22.07 2.75
CA GLY A 441 -1.46 22.01 3.23
C GLY A 441 -1.33 21.12 4.45
N HIS A 442 -0.90 21.70 5.56
CA HIS A 442 -0.54 21.00 6.79
C HIS A 442 -1.72 20.71 7.75
N VAL A 443 -2.96 21.05 7.35
CA VAL A 443 -4.20 20.84 8.12
C VAL A 443 -5.16 19.94 7.35
N ALA A 444 -5.74 18.94 8.02
CA ALA A 444 -6.82 18.12 7.46
C ALA A 444 -8.02 18.00 8.41
N LEU A 445 -9.22 18.17 7.85
CA LEU A 445 -10.50 17.95 8.51
C LEU A 445 -11.04 16.57 8.11
N ILE A 446 -11.19 15.68 9.08
CA ILE A 446 -11.58 14.27 8.90
C ILE A 446 -12.97 14.10 9.49
N THR A 447 -13.97 14.01 8.64
CA THR A 447 -15.36 13.89 9.07
C THR A 447 -15.83 12.46 8.85
N TYR A 448 -16.42 11.81 9.85
CA TYR A 448 -17.05 10.50 9.71
C TYR A 448 -18.57 10.65 9.78
N ASN A 449 -19.28 9.98 8.87
CA ASN A 449 -20.74 9.91 8.87
C ASN A 449 -21.16 8.64 8.09
N PRO A 450 -21.31 7.48 8.76
CA PRO A 450 -21.63 6.24 8.06
C PRO A 450 -22.98 6.31 7.34
N ASN A 451 -23.08 5.61 6.20
CA ASN A 451 -24.35 5.47 5.49
C ASN A 451 -25.40 4.80 6.38
N LYS A 452 -26.69 5.05 6.07
CA LYS A 452 -27.82 4.59 6.90
C LYS A 452 -27.80 3.07 7.12
N GLU A 453 -27.40 2.30 6.11
CA GLU A 453 -27.34 0.83 6.20
C GLU A 453 -26.29 0.39 7.23
N ILE A 454 -25.14 1.05 7.29
CA ILE A 454 -24.08 0.78 8.27
C ILE A 454 -24.55 1.21 9.67
N LYS A 455 -25.22 2.35 9.81
CA LYS A 455 -25.81 2.79 11.10
C LYS A 455 -26.90 1.84 11.62
N VAL A 456 -27.67 1.23 10.73
CA VAL A 456 -28.66 0.20 11.09
C VAL A 456 -27.94 -1.07 11.54
N ALA A 457 -26.92 -1.52 10.81
CA ALA A 457 -26.10 -2.68 11.17
C ALA A 457 -25.42 -2.52 12.53
N ASP A 458 -24.93 -1.31 12.84
CA ASP A 458 -24.42 -0.92 14.16
C ASP A 458 -25.49 -1.00 15.25
N GLY A 459 -26.69 -0.45 14.99
CA GLY A 459 -27.81 -0.49 15.92
C GLY A 459 -28.28 -1.91 16.29
N ILE A 460 -28.03 -2.91 15.43
CA ILE A 460 -28.29 -4.34 15.70
C ILE A 460 -27.02 -5.13 16.03
N LYS A 461 -25.90 -4.44 16.31
CA LYS A 461 -24.60 -5.01 16.73
C LYS A 461 -23.97 -6.01 15.76
N GLN A 462 -24.19 -5.81 14.46
CA GLN A 462 -23.51 -6.60 13.41
C GLN A 462 -22.18 -5.97 12.97
N ILE A 463 -22.03 -4.65 13.16
CA ILE A 463 -20.83 -3.87 12.82
C ILE A 463 -20.61 -2.87 13.97
N ASP A 464 -19.38 -2.42 14.15
CA ASP A 464 -19.00 -1.37 15.10
C ASP A 464 -18.62 -0.09 14.34
N THR A 465 -19.19 1.05 14.73
CA THR A 465 -18.95 2.36 14.11
C THR A 465 -18.08 3.30 14.94
N ASP A 466 -17.48 2.80 16.02
CA ASP A 466 -16.47 3.54 16.78
C ASP A 466 -15.28 3.92 15.88
N VAL A 467 -14.60 5.02 16.22
CA VAL A 467 -13.36 5.44 15.54
C VAL A 467 -12.25 5.55 16.56
N ALA A 468 -11.18 4.82 16.29
CA ALA A 468 -9.98 4.75 17.11
C ALA A 468 -8.87 5.63 16.55
N LEU A 469 -8.12 6.29 17.41
CA LEU A 469 -6.89 7.00 17.09
C LEU A 469 -5.68 6.12 17.45
N HIS A 470 -4.82 5.87 16.48
CA HIS A 470 -3.49 5.33 16.72
C HIS A 470 -2.54 6.45 17.16
N TRP A 471 -2.26 6.48 18.46
CA TRP A 471 -1.35 7.44 19.09
C TRP A 471 -0.30 6.69 19.93
N PRO A 472 0.88 6.37 19.38
CA PRO A 472 1.95 5.67 20.10
C PRO A 472 2.69 6.65 21.02
N ALA A 473 2.05 7.02 22.14
CA ALA A 473 2.52 8.04 23.08
C ALA A 473 3.97 7.81 23.53
N GLU A 474 4.37 6.55 23.69
CA GLU A 474 5.70 6.13 24.13
C GLU A 474 6.83 6.45 23.15
N ARG A 475 6.52 6.75 21.89
CA ARG A 475 7.52 7.07 20.86
C ARG A 475 7.79 8.58 20.74
N PHE A 476 6.84 9.40 21.16
CA PHE A 476 7.01 10.85 21.19
C PHE A 476 7.98 11.24 22.31
N ASP A 477 8.75 12.30 22.07
CA ASP A 477 9.61 12.88 23.11
C ASP A 477 8.77 13.64 24.14
N GLU A 478 7.65 14.21 23.70
CA GLU A 478 6.70 14.94 24.53
C GLU A 478 5.27 14.76 23.99
N THR A 479 4.32 14.49 24.88
CA THR A 479 2.87 14.48 24.57
C THR A 479 2.14 15.33 25.62
N THR A 480 1.24 16.19 25.16
CA THR A 480 0.40 17.07 26.00
C THR A 480 -1.03 17.09 25.49
N SER A 481 -1.99 17.52 26.32
CA SER A 481 -3.39 17.65 25.91
C SER A 481 -3.95 19.02 26.29
N HIS A 482 -4.86 19.54 25.48
CA HIS A 482 -5.61 20.77 25.76
C HIS A 482 -7.04 20.66 25.24
N GLY A 483 -8.01 20.54 26.14
CA GLY A 483 -9.38 20.19 25.77
C GLY A 483 -9.39 18.87 25.01
N LEU A 484 -9.97 18.87 23.80
CA LEU A 484 -10.01 17.69 22.94
C LEU A 484 -8.74 17.48 22.10
N TRP A 485 -7.80 18.42 22.10
CA TRP A 485 -6.52 18.27 21.42
C TRP A 485 -5.57 17.34 22.17
N VAL A 486 -4.95 16.42 21.44
CA VAL A 486 -3.71 15.74 21.84
C VAL A 486 -2.57 16.24 20.94
N ILE A 487 -1.45 16.63 21.54
CA ILE A 487 -0.35 17.33 20.88
C ILE A 487 0.95 16.60 21.20
N GLY A 488 1.74 16.27 20.17
CA GLY A 488 2.96 15.48 20.29
C GLY A 488 4.14 16.09 19.54
N ARG A 489 5.35 15.80 20.02
CA ARG A 489 6.61 16.15 19.37
C ARG A 489 7.55 14.97 19.30
N LYS A 490 8.24 14.85 18.17
CA LYS A 490 9.43 14.01 17.98
C LYS A 490 10.52 14.84 17.29
N GLY A 491 11.65 15.04 17.97
CA GLY A 491 12.70 15.94 17.49
C GLY A 491 12.14 17.33 17.18
N SER A 492 12.36 17.82 15.97
CA SER A 492 11.83 19.10 15.48
C SER A 492 10.47 18.97 14.75
N SER A 493 9.84 17.79 14.79
CA SER A 493 8.56 17.48 14.12
C SER A 493 7.40 17.43 15.12
N TYR A 494 6.28 18.08 14.77
CA TYR A 494 5.11 18.32 15.63
C TYR A 494 3.82 17.81 14.99
N ILE A 495 2.87 17.42 15.85
CA ILE A 495 1.52 17.06 15.44
C ILE A 495 0.50 17.41 16.52
N ALA A 496 -0.69 17.79 16.10
CA ALA A 496 -1.86 17.88 16.95
C ALA A 496 -3.04 17.17 16.30
N VAL A 497 -3.81 16.43 17.10
CA VAL A 497 -5.06 15.78 16.67
C VAL A 497 -6.19 16.27 17.54
N LEU A 498 -7.22 16.86 16.91
CA LEU A 498 -8.49 17.18 17.54
C LEU A 498 -9.31 15.89 17.57
N ARG A 499 -9.63 15.44 18.78
CA ARG A 499 -10.47 14.28 19.01
C ARG A 499 -11.94 14.68 19.07
N ASP A 500 -12.82 13.74 18.78
CA ASP A 500 -14.26 13.90 18.97
C ASP A 500 -14.66 13.80 20.46
N ALA A 501 -14.01 12.89 21.19
CA ALA A 501 -14.23 12.66 22.61
C ALA A 501 -12.90 12.40 23.35
N ASP A 502 -12.93 12.50 24.68
CA ASP A 502 -11.78 12.20 25.55
C ASP A 502 -11.72 10.76 26.05
N THR A 503 -12.55 9.88 25.48
CA THR A 503 -12.70 8.49 25.88
C THR A 503 -11.48 7.61 25.55
N VAL A 504 -11.19 6.67 26.46
CA VAL A 504 -10.10 5.70 26.35
C VAL A 504 -10.63 4.30 26.62
N LYS A 505 -10.28 3.33 25.77
CA LYS A 505 -10.57 1.89 25.97
C LYS A 505 -9.32 1.09 25.64
N ASP A 506 -8.87 0.26 26.59
CA ASP A 506 -7.65 -0.54 26.46
C ASP A 506 -6.40 0.27 26.06
N GLY A 507 -6.27 1.50 26.57
CA GLY A 507 -5.18 2.42 26.25
C GLY A 507 -5.30 3.10 24.87
N ILE A 508 -6.38 2.85 24.13
CA ILE A 508 -6.65 3.46 22.83
C ILE A 508 -7.63 4.62 23.00
N LEU A 509 -7.25 5.78 22.45
CA LEU A 509 -8.13 6.93 22.30
C LEU A 509 -9.17 6.63 21.23
N TYR A 510 -10.45 6.81 21.52
CA TYR A 510 -11.52 6.54 20.56
C TYR A 510 -12.73 7.43 20.80
N SER A 511 -13.66 7.45 19.84
CA SER A 511 -15.03 7.93 20.06
C SER A 511 -16.05 6.98 19.41
N GLY A 512 -17.10 6.67 20.17
CA GLY A 512 -18.30 5.95 19.72
C GLY A 512 -19.54 6.84 19.63
N ALA A 513 -19.34 8.16 19.53
CA ALA A 513 -20.44 9.11 19.51
C ALA A 513 -21.38 8.87 18.32
N ASP A 514 -22.68 9.06 18.56
CA ASP A 514 -23.70 9.28 17.52
C ASP A 514 -23.72 8.24 16.38
N ARG A 515 -23.40 6.98 16.74
CA ARG A 515 -23.29 5.83 15.81
C ARG A 515 -22.34 6.15 14.63
N GLY A 516 -21.14 6.62 14.97
CA GLY A 516 -20.05 6.90 14.04
C GLY A 516 -20.10 8.26 13.37
N ARG A 517 -21.07 9.13 13.67
CA ARG A 517 -21.00 10.55 13.24
C ARG A 517 -20.08 11.31 14.19
N GLN A 518 -18.95 11.78 13.68
CA GLN A 518 -17.92 12.42 14.49
C GLN A 518 -16.94 13.25 13.67
N MET A 519 -16.38 14.28 14.31
CA MET A 519 -15.41 15.21 13.72
C MET A 519 -14.02 15.01 14.33
N TRP A 520 -13.02 14.87 13.46
CA TRP A 520 -11.61 14.85 13.81
C TRP A 520 -10.85 15.88 12.97
N ALA A 521 -9.72 16.36 13.47
CA ALA A 521 -8.81 17.16 12.66
C ALA A 521 -7.36 16.85 13.02
N VAL A 522 -6.46 17.03 12.07
CA VAL A 522 -5.02 16.89 12.28
C VAL A 522 -4.30 18.11 11.74
N VAL A 523 -3.29 18.56 12.48
CA VAL A 523 -2.36 19.61 12.08
C VAL A 523 -0.96 19.07 12.28
N VAL A 524 -0.12 19.14 11.25
CA VAL A 524 1.30 18.81 11.35
C VAL A 524 2.13 20.08 11.24
N GLY A 525 3.31 20.06 11.86
CA GLY A 525 4.22 21.19 11.82
C GLY A 525 5.62 20.78 12.18
N ASN A 526 6.57 21.71 12.07
CA ASN A 526 7.91 21.51 12.56
C ASN A 526 8.51 22.84 13.05
N GLU A 527 9.75 22.79 13.52
CA GLU A 527 10.50 23.95 13.99
C GLU A 527 10.66 25.03 12.90
N LYS A 528 10.83 24.64 11.63
CA LYS A 528 10.92 25.59 10.51
C LYS A 528 9.61 26.37 10.32
N MET A 529 8.46 25.72 10.49
CA MET A 529 7.14 26.34 10.34
C MET A 529 6.73 27.16 11.56
N HIS A 530 7.03 26.69 12.77
CA HIS A 530 6.47 27.23 14.01
C HIS A 530 7.50 27.81 14.99
N GLN A 531 8.80 27.81 14.64
CA GLN A 531 9.93 28.23 15.48
C GLN A 531 10.19 27.37 16.72
N SER A 532 9.16 26.86 17.39
CA SER A 532 9.28 25.96 18.54
C SER A 532 8.00 25.17 18.78
N PHE A 533 8.11 24.11 19.59
CA PHE A 533 6.96 23.32 20.01
C PHE A 533 5.97 24.12 20.84
N SER A 534 6.44 25.03 21.69
CA SER A 534 5.56 25.90 22.49
C SER A 534 4.74 26.83 21.62
N ARG A 535 5.32 27.40 20.55
CA ARG A 535 4.57 28.21 19.58
C ARG A 535 3.55 27.38 18.80
N PHE A 536 3.91 26.16 18.40
CA PHE A 536 2.94 25.24 17.81
C PHE A 536 1.76 24.94 18.75
N GLN A 537 2.02 24.70 20.03
CA GLN A 537 0.97 24.52 21.04
C GLN A 537 0.07 25.76 21.18
N GLU A 538 0.63 26.97 21.14
CA GLU A 538 -0.15 28.20 21.19
C GLU A 538 -1.10 28.35 19.99
N VAL A 539 -0.62 28.04 18.78
CA VAL A 539 -1.44 28.01 17.56
C VAL A 539 -2.60 27.02 17.70
N VAL A 540 -2.31 25.80 18.17
CA VAL A 540 -3.33 24.76 18.37
C VAL A 540 -4.38 25.18 19.42
N LYS A 541 -3.95 25.81 20.52
CA LYS A 541 -4.85 26.29 21.59
C LYS A 541 -5.75 27.44 21.15
N ALA A 542 -5.32 28.22 20.15
CA ALA A 542 -6.09 29.32 19.59
C ALA A 542 -7.11 28.87 18.52
N ALA A 543 -7.10 27.59 18.13
CA ALA A 543 -7.97 27.07 17.09
C ALA A 543 -9.45 27.16 17.46
N THR A 544 -10.28 27.41 16.46
CA THR A 544 -11.74 27.32 16.60
C THR A 544 -12.27 26.19 15.75
N TYR A 545 -13.26 25.46 16.27
CA TYR A 545 -13.90 24.39 15.54
C TYR A 545 -15.38 24.32 15.89
N LYS A 546 -16.17 23.80 14.97
CA LYS A 546 -17.62 23.70 15.12
C LYS A 546 -18.15 22.45 14.42
N GLU A 547 -19.08 21.79 15.11
CA GLU A 547 -19.80 20.64 14.61
C GLU A 547 -21.31 20.88 14.78
N GLU A 548 -22.08 20.71 13.70
CA GLU A 548 -23.53 20.92 13.70
C GLU A 548 -24.25 19.85 12.89
N TYR A 549 -25.31 19.27 13.44
CA TYR A 549 -26.25 18.41 12.72
C TYR A 549 -27.62 19.09 12.66
N ILE A 550 -27.94 19.69 11.52
CA ILE A 550 -29.07 20.60 11.38
C ILE A 550 -30.01 20.17 10.25
N TRP A 551 -31.31 20.44 10.40
CA TRP A 551 -32.27 20.27 9.31
C TRP A 551 -32.05 21.34 8.24
N SER A 552 -31.78 20.94 7.00
CA SER A 552 -31.72 21.86 5.87
C SER A 552 -33.03 21.87 5.11
N PHE A 553 -33.78 22.97 5.21
CA PHE A 553 -35.01 23.17 4.45
C PHE A 553 -34.80 23.22 2.92
N TYR A 554 -33.58 23.54 2.46
CA TYR A 554 -33.22 23.54 1.05
C TYR A 554 -33.09 22.12 0.47
N GLU A 555 -32.44 21.22 1.21
CA GLU A 555 -32.22 19.82 0.78
C GLU A 555 -33.30 18.87 1.27
N TRP A 556 -34.18 19.35 2.15
CA TRP A 556 -35.20 18.56 2.83
C TRP A 556 -34.62 17.33 3.55
N ASN A 557 -33.45 17.51 4.17
CA ASN A 557 -32.72 16.47 4.89
C ASN A 557 -31.89 17.09 6.02
N PHE A 558 -31.46 16.25 6.97
CA PHE A 558 -30.44 16.65 7.93
C PHE A 558 -29.07 16.71 7.26
N VAL A 559 -28.30 17.74 7.62
CA VAL A 559 -26.99 18.04 7.08
C VAL A 559 -26.00 18.11 8.23
N TYR A 560 -24.86 17.45 8.03
CA TYR A 560 -23.76 17.45 8.97
C TYR A 560 -22.70 18.46 8.52
N LYS A 561 -22.47 19.49 9.33
CA LYS A 561 -21.50 20.54 9.07
C LYS A 561 -20.36 20.46 10.07
N THR A 562 -19.15 20.46 9.56
CA THR A 562 -17.92 20.49 10.35
C THR A 562 -17.04 21.64 9.88
N ASN A 563 -16.40 22.33 10.81
CA ASN A 563 -15.54 23.47 10.51
C ASN A 563 -14.34 23.50 11.45
N ILE A 564 -13.17 23.82 10.91
CA ILE A 564 -11.98 24.14 11.70
C ILE A 564 -11.30 25.39 11.11
N ASP A 565 -10.81 26.24 12.01
CA ASP A 565 -9.93 27.37 11.72
C ASP A 565 -8.71 27.27 12.65
N ILE A 566 -7.54 27.03 12.05
CA ILE A 566 -6.27 26.83 12.75
C ILE A 566 -5.11 27.21 11.82
N ASP A 567 -4.10 27.88 12.38
CA ASP A 567 -2.87 28.27 11.66
C ASP A 567 -3.10 28.99 10.31
N GLY A 568 -4.11 29.88 10.27
CA GLY A 568 -4.48 30.61 9.05
C GLY A 568 -5.17 29.76 7.98
N VAL A 569 -5.52 28.51 8.30
CA VAL A 569 -6.23 27.58 7.43
C VAL A 569 -7.65 27.36 7.96
N THR A 570 -8.63 27.77 7.15
CA THR A 570 -10.05 27.46 7.39
C THR A 570 -10.52 26.34 6.46
N ILE A 571 -11.06 25.27 7.04
CA ILE A 571 -11.69 24.16 6.32
C ILE A 571 -13.11 24.00 6.86
N SER A 572 -14.10 24.14 5.98
CA SER A 572 -15.50 23.87 6.28
C SER A 572 -15.99 22.76 5.36
N LYS A 573 -16.80 21.85 5.92
CA LYS A 573 -17.38 20.74 5.20
C LYS A 573 -18.87 20.63 5.48
N ARG A 574 -19.59 20.19 4.46
CA ARG A 574 -21.02 19.89 4.49
C ARG A 574 -21.20 18.48 3.94
N TRP A 575 -21.81 17.60 4.73
CA TRP A 575 -22.16 16.23 4.37
C TRP A 575 -23.67 16.05 4.45
#